data_AF-A0A9E3NWU1-F1
#
_entry.id   AF-A0A9E3NWU1-F1
#
_cell.length_a   1.000
_cell.length_b   1.000
_cell.length_c   1.000
_cell.angle_alpha   90.00
_cell.angle_beta   90.00
_cell.angle_gamma   90.00
#
_symmetry.space_group_name_H-M   'P 1'
#
loop_
_entity.id
_entity.type
_entity.pdbx_description
1 polymer ?
#
loop_
_entity_poly.entity_id
_entity_poly.type
_entity_poly.pdbx_seq_one_letter_code
_entity_poly.pdbx_strand_id
1 'polypeptide(L)'
;MKYRCTLCEDDHEGIPDLGMHAPDPYLEVPEAERAERTTFTLDRCTVRDPDGEMHYFIRGVIEIPIHGHDDFFGLGVWVSQSRANYERYERDEEMSDTFGWLVNEIAHYTEPTWLLKVRVCFRDGGRRPLVELEPTDHPLALEQRTGVSLDRVWEIVHKYLPN
;
A
#
# COMPACT_ATOMS: atom_id res chain seq x y z
N MET A 1 14.13 5.32 19.76
CA MET A 1 15.03 6.50 19.66
C MET A 1 14.13 7.73 19.54
N LYS A 2 14.36 8.78 20.33
CA LYS A 2 13.61 10.04 20.23
C LYS A 2 14.32 11.00 19.29
N TYR A 3 13.59 11.70 18.44
CA TYR A 3 14.14 12.76 17.59
C TYR A 3 13.09 13.85 17.37
N ARG A 4 13.57 15.07 17.20
CA ARG A 4 12.73 16.24 16.95
C ARG A 4 12.53 16.41 15.46
N CYS A 5 11.29 16.36 14.98
CA CYS A 5 10.99 16.56 13.58
C CYS A 5 11.06 18.06 13.23
N THR A 6 11.69 18.39 12.11
CA THR A 6 11.77 19.76 11.60
C THR A 6 10.50 20.21 10.88
N LEU A 7 9.61 19.28 10.52
CA LEU A 7 8.35 19.55 9.80
C LEU A 7 7.19 19.92 10.74
N CYS A 8 7.07 19.23 11.89
CA CYS A 8 6.00 19.48 12.87
C CYS A 8 6.51 20.01 14.22
N GLU A 9 7.83 20.13 14.39
CA GLU A 9 8.51 20.62 15.60
C GLU A 9 8.38 19.75 16.87
N ASP A 10 7.69 18.61 16.79
CA ASP A 10 7.45 17.65 17.88
C ASP A 10 8.54 16.56 18.00
N ASP A 11 8.60 15.91 19.17
CA ASP A 11 9.45 14.75 19.43
C ASP A 11 8.73 13.44 19.07
N HIS A 12 9.30 12.65 18.16
CA HIS A 12 8.78 11.32 17.79
C HIS A 12 9.63 10.19 18.34
N GLU A 13 8.98 9.07 18.67
CA GLU A 13 9.64 7.80 18.97
C GLU A 13 9.42 6.80 17.83
N GLY A 14 10.52 6.32 17.23
CA GLY A 14 10.48 5.29 16.18
C GLY A 14 10.20 5.84 14.78
N ILE A 15 10.17 4.92 13.81
CA ILE A 15 9.83 5.21 12.42
C ILE A 15 8.33 4.92 12.26
N PRO A 16 7.53 5.89 11.76
CA PRO A 16 6.11 5.67 11.55
C PRO A 16 5.87 4.73 10.36
N ASP A 17 4.88 3.85 10.46
CA ASP A 17 4.29 3.17 9.29
C ASP A 17 3.06 3.96 8.83
N LEU A 18 2.85 4.01 7.51
CA LEU A 18 1.66 4.61 6.92
C LEU A 18 0.83 3.55 6.21
N GLY A 19 -0.47 3.51 6.43
CA GLY A 19 -1.36 2.54 5.80
C GLY A 19 -2.56 3.19 5.13
N MET A 20 -2.74 2.94 3.84
CA MET A 20 -3.98 3.26 3.14
C MET A 20 -5.10 2.41 3.73
N HIS A 21 -6.20 3.07 4.14
CA HIS A 21 -7.29 2.40 4.85
C HIS A 21 -7.97 1.35 3.96
N ALA A 22 -8.30 1.72 2.73
CA ALA A 22 -9.02 0.90 1.76
C ALA A 22 -8.41 1.08 0.36
N PRO A 23 -8.70 0.18 -0.61
CA PRO A 23 -8.37 0.43 -2.00
C PRO A 23 -9.27 1.56 -2.53
N ASP A 24 -8.78 2.43 -3.42
CA ASP A 24 -9.60 3.55 -3.90
C ASP A 24 -10.88 3.11 -4.64
N PRO A 25 -10.91 2.00 -5.41
CA PRO A 25 -12.16 1.47 -5.97
C PRO A 25 -13.26 1.25 -4.93
N TYR A 26 -12.91 0.87 -3.69
CA TYR A 26 -13.90 0.71 -2.62
C TYR A 26 -14.44 2.07 -2.15
N LEU A 27 -13.57 3.07 -2.08
CA LEU A 27 -13.94 4.43 -1.67
C LEU A 27 -14.83 5.11 -2.71
N GLU A 28 -14.62 4.81 -3.99
CA GLU A 28 -15.45 5.29 -5.12
C GLU A 28 -16.86 4.69 -5.14
N VAL A 29 -17.09 3.52 -4.53
CA VAL A 29 -18.44 2.96 -4.40
C VAL A 29 -19.26 3.84 -3.44
N PRO A 30 -20.46 4.31 -3.84
CA PRO A 30 -21.35 5.05 -2.96
C PRO A 30 -21.65 4.27 -1.67
N GLU A 31 -21.64 4.95 -0.53
CA GLU A 31 -21.76 4.29 0.78
C GLU A 31 -23.02 3.40 0.90
N ALA A 32 -24.14 3.86 0.33
CA ALA A 32 -25.41 3.13 0.31
C ALA A 32 -25.34 1.81 -0.48
N GLU A 33 -24.41 1.68 -1.43
CA GLU A 33 -24.25 0.50 -2.29
C GLU A 33 -23.13 -0.44 -1.81
N ARG A 34 -22.25 0.01 -0.90
CA ARG A 34 -21.07 -0.75 -0.49
C ARG A 34 -21.42 -2.13 0.07
N ALA A 35 -22.51 -2.24 0.84
CA ALA A 35 -22.94 -3.52 1.43
C ALA A 35 -23.31 -4.58 0.37
N GLU A 36 -23.79 -4.16 -0.79
CA GLU A 36 -24.17 -5.04 -1.89
C GLU A 36 -23.02 -5.27 -2.88
N ARG A 37 -22.24 -4.22 -3.14
CA ARG A 37 -21.22 -4.22 -4.19
C ARG A 37 -19.83 -4.59 -3.71
N THR A 38 -19.58 -4.65 -2.40
CA THR A 38 -18.21 -4.85 -1.90
C THR A 38 -18.15 -5.88 -0.77
N THR A 39 -16.98 -6.49 -0.63
CA THR A 39 -16.55 -7.11 0.63
C THR A 39 -15.31 -6.38 1.10
N PHE A 40 -15.19 -6.08 2.39
CA PHE A 40 -14.05 -5.36 2.94
C PHE A 40 -13.63 -5.96 4.28
N THR A 41 -12.36 -6.34 4.37
CA THR A 41 -11.69 -6.86 5.56
C THR A 41 -10.36 -6.12 5.76
N LEU A 42 -9.58 -6.51 6.77
CA LEU A 42 -8.30 -5.86 7.05
C LEU A 42 -7.26 -6.04 5.92
N ASP A 43 -7.34 -7.16 5.18
CA ASP A 43 -6.31 -7.56 4.21
C ASP A 43 -6.87 -7.93 2.84
N ARG A 44 -8.20 -7.97 2.68
CA ARG A 44 -8.87 -8.34 1.44
C ARG A 44 -10.07 -7.45 1.16
N CYS A 45 -10.26 -7.12 -0.10
CA CYS A 45 -11.41 -6.36 -0.57
C CYS A 45 -11.86 -6.88 -1.94
N THR A 46 -13.17 -6.90 -2.18
CA THR A 46 -13.74 -7.09 -3.51
C THR A 46 -14.67 -5.93 -3.83
N VAL A 47 -14.73 -5.55 -5.10
CA VAL A 47 -15.63 -4.51 -5.60
C VAL A 47 -16.29 -4.99 -6.87
N ARG A 48 -17.62 -4.93 -6.91
CA ARG A 48 -18.43 -5.09 -8.12
C ARG A 48 -18.55 -3.74 -8.81
N ASP A 49 -18.07 -3.63 -10.03
CA ASP A 49 -18.25 -2.42 -10.83
C ASP A 49 -19.70 -2.28 -11.37
N PRO A 50 -20.06 -1.15 -12.00
CA PRO A 50 -21.41 -0.94 -12.52
C PRO A 50 -21.82 -1.93 -13.63
N ASP A 51 -20.85 -2.51 -14.35
CA ASP A 51 -21.09 -3.51 -15.40
C ASP A 51 -21.28 -4.92 -14.83
N GLY A 52 -21.09 -5.09 -13.52
CA GLY A 52 -21.30 -6.32 -12.77
C GLY A 52 -20.05 -7.18 -12.63
N GLU A 53 -18.90 -6.73 -13.13
CA GLU A 53 -17.62 -7.43 -13.01
C GLU A 53 -17.06 -7.30 -11.60
N MET A 54 -16.47 -8.40 -11.10
CA MET A 54 -15.88 -8.46 -9.76
C MET A 54 -14.38 -8.21 -9.84
N HIS A 55 -13.92 -7.21 -9.11
CA HIS A 55 -12.51 -6.87 -8.93
C HIS A 55 -12.03 -7.32 -7.54
N TYR A 56 -10.80 -7.80 -7.47
CA TYR A 56 -10.22 -8.43 -6.27
C TYR A 56 -8.96 -7.69 -5.85
N PHE A 57 -8.87 -7.33 -4.57
CA PHE A 57 -7.77 -6.56 -4.02
C PHE A 57 -7.27 -7.19 -2.73
N ILE A 58 -5.96 -7.19 -2.54
CA ILE A 58 -5.33 -7.59 -1.29
C ILE A 58 -4.46 -6.46 -0.76
N ARG A 59 -4.27 -6.45 0.56
CA ARG A 59 -3.38 -5.49 1.22
C ARG A 59 -1.96 -6.03 1.28
N GLY A 60 -1.01 -5.21 0.88
CA GLY A 60 0.41 -5.51 0.95
C GLY A 60 1.19 -4.36 1.57
N VAL A 61 2.52 -4.51 1.65
CA VAL A 61 3.42 -3.50 2.20
C VAL A 61 4.52 -3.20 1.19
N ILE A 62 4.66 -1.93 0.83
CA ILE A 62 5.87 -1.40 0.19
C ILE A 62 6.83 -1.07 1.34
N GLU A 63 7.98 -1.72 1.38
CA GLU A 63 9.05 -1.40 2.33
C GLU A 63 10.06 -0.48 1.63
N ILE A 64 10.26 0.73 2.17
CA ILE A 64 11.21 1.72 1.63
C ILE A 64 12.39 1.84 2.60
N PRO A 65 13.64 1.57 2.17
CA PRO A 65 14.81 1.69 3.03
C PRO A 65 15.00 3.12 3.53
N ILE A 66 15.44 3.29 4.78
CA ILE A 66 15.74 4.62 5.35
C ILE A 66 17.26 4.77 5.48
N HIS A 67 17.81 5.85 4.91
CA HIS A 67 19.25 6.10 4.92
C HIS A 67 19.76 6.28 6.36
N GLY A 68 20.78 5.50 6.72
CA GLY A 68 21.40 5.56 8.06
C GLY A 68 20.63 4.81 9.15
N HIS A 69 19.59 4.05 8.79
CA HIS A 69 18.81 3.22 9.70
C HIS A 69 18.74 1.77 9.18
N ASP A 70 18.65 0.79 10.08
CA ASP A 70 18.47 -0.63 9.73
C ASP A 70 16.98 -0.97 9.47
N ASP A 71 16.08 -0.06 9.80
CA ASP A 71 14.63 -0.18 9.65
C ASP A 71 14.14 0.38 8.30
N PHE A 72 12.92 -0.02 7.94
CA PHE A 72 12.22 0.42 6.72
C PHE A 72 11.03 1.32 7.05
N PHE A 73 10.68 2.21 6.15
CA PHE A 73 9.37 2.85 6.14
C PHE A 73 8.36 1.91 5.49
N GLY A 74 7.42 1.39 6.28
CA GLY A 74 6.34 0.54 5.79
C GLY A 74 5.17 1.35 5.26
N LEU A 75 4.88 1.22 3.97
CA LEU A 75 3.71 1.80 3.33
C LEU A 75 2.70 0.69 2.98
N GLY A 76 1.66 0.57 3.80
CA GLY A 76 0.56 -0.36 3.60
C GLY A 76 -0.34 0.10 2.46
N VAL A 77 -0.39 -0.68 1.38
CA VAL A 77 -1.12 -0.35 0.14
C VAL A 77 -2.02 -1.49 -0.29
N TRP A 78 -2.92 -1.22 -1.23
CA TRP A 78 -3.79 -2.19 -1.85
C TRP A 78 -3.39 -2.44 -3.30
N VAL A 79 -3.44 -3.72 -3.69
CA VAL A 79 -3.04 -4.16 -5.03
C VAL A 79 -4.10 -5.07 -5.63
N SER A 80 -4.34 -4.95 -6.94
CA SER A 80 -5.24 -5.83 -7.66
C SER A 80 -4.67 -7.24 -7.76
N GLN A 81 -5.55 -8.25 -7.72
CA GLN A 81 -5.21 -9.64 -7.99
C GLN A 81 -6.21 -10.28 -8.94
N SER A 82 -5.78 -11.35 -9.62
CA SER A 82 -6.74 -12.24 -10.27
C SER A 82 -7.61 -12.92 -9.21
N ARG A 83 -8.84 -13.29 -9.58
CA ARG A 83 -9.73 -14.08 -8.72
C ARG A 83 -9.04 -15.33 -8.15
N ALA A 84 -8.35 -16.06 -9.02
CA ALA A 84 -7.66 -17.29 -8.62
C ALA A 84 -6.60 -17.01 -7.53
N ASN A 85 -5.77 -15.98 -7.70
CA ASN A 85 -4.76 -15.62 -6.69
C ASN A 85 -5.40 -15.13 -5.39
N TYR A 86 -6.48 -14.34 -5.48
CA TYR A 86 -7.22 -13.88 -4.31
C TYR A 86 -7.80 -15.03 -3.49
N GLU A 87 -8.42 -16.02 -4.14
CA GLU A 87 -9.00 -17.20 -3.49
C GLU A 87 -7.92 -18.11 -2.88
N ARG A 88 -6.72 -18.16 -3.48
CA ARG A 88 -5.57 -18.87 -2.90
C ARG A 88 -5.04 -18.15 -1.66
N TYR A 89 -4.91 -16.83 -1.73
CA TYR A 89 -4.50 -15.99 -0.61
C TYR A 89 -5.50 -16.08 0.55
N GLU A 90 -6.80 -16.13 0.25
CA GLU A 90 -7.83 -16.33 1.27
C GLU A 90 -7.71 -17.65 2.03
N ARG A 91 -7.24 -18.71 1.34
CA ARG A 91 -7.02 -20.04 1.92
C ARG A 91 -5.64 -20.21 2.56
N ASP A 92 -4.86 -19.13 2.67
CA ASP A 92 -3.50 -19.12 3.23
C ASP A 92 -2.61 -20.18 2.56
N GLU A 93 -2.75 -20.34 1.24
CA GLU A 93 -1.91 -21.28 0.49
C GLU A 93 -0.53 -20.70 0.21
N GLU A 94 0.45 -21.59 0.08
CA GLU A 94 1.75 -21.23 -0.46
C GLU A 94 1.60 -20.73 -1.90
N MET A 95 2.10 -19.53 -2.16
CA MET A 95 1.97 -18.82 -3.42
C MET A 95 3.32 -18.30 -3.88
N SER A 96 3.64 -18.53 -5.14
CA SER A 96 4.71 -17.80 -5.81
C SER A 96 4.34 -16.34 -5.97
N ASP A 97 5.33 -15.49 -6.25
CA ASP A 97 5.10 -14.09 -6.60
C ASP A 97 4.03 -13.96 -7.68
N THR A 98 3.18 -12.94 -7.55
CA THR A 98 2.15 -12.63 -8.54
C THR A 98 2.32 -11.22 -9.08
N PHE A 99 1.73 -11.00 -10.24
CA PHE A 99 1.56 -9.66 -10.78
C PHE A 99 0.34 -8.97 -10.14
N GLY A 100 0.40 -7.65 -10.02
CA GLY A 100 -0.73 -6.81 -9.67
C GLY A 100 -0.56 -5.36 -10.13
N TRP A 101 -1.59 -4.56 -9.88
CA TRP A 101 -1.60 -3.11 -10.06
C TRP A 101 -1.80 -2.44 -8.71
N LEU A 102 -1.04 -1.38 -8.43
CA LEU A 102 -1.31 -0.51 -7.28
C LEU A 102 -2.66 0.19 -7.47
N VAL A 103 -3.53 0.12 -6.48
CA VAL A 103 -4.89 0.70 -6.52
C VAL A 103 -5.11 1.71 -5.38
N ASN A 104 -4.05 2.42 -5.02
CA ASN A 104 -4.12 3.57 -4.16
C ASN A 104 -3.41 4.75 -4.80
N GLU A 105 -4.05 5.90 -4.77
CA GLU A 105 -3.41 7.18 -4.99
C GLU A 105 -2.76 7.68 -3.70
N ILE A 106 -1.44 7.71 -3.72
CA ILE A 106 -0.63 8.20 -2.64
C ILE A 106 -0.40 9.69 -2.89
N ALA A 107 -1.31 10.51 -2.35
CA ALA A 107 -1.39 11.96 -2.48
C ALA A 107 -0.05 12.69 -2.36
N HIS A 108 0.95 12.13 -1.67
CA HIS A 108 2.30 12.72 -1.56
C HIS A 108 3.01 12.89 -2.89
N TYR A 109 2.87 11.92 -3.79
CA TYR A 109 3.49 11.97 -5.09
C TYR A 109 2.68 12.88 -6.03
N THR A 110 3.38 13.64 -6.85
CA THR A 110 2.72 14.52 -7.84
C THR A 110 2.32 13.70 -9.07
N GLU A 111 3.14 12.72 -9.40
CA GLU A 111 2.88 11.70 -10.40
C GLU A 111 1.83 10.71 -9.88
N PRO A 112 0.87 10.30 -10.72
CA PRO A 112 -0.14 9.31 -10.34
C PRO A 112 0.50 7.98 -9.95
N THR A 113 0.08 7.47 -8.81
CA THR A 113 0.51 6.16 -8.30
C THR A 113 -0.49 5.06 -8.63
N TRP A 114 -1.69 5.43 -9.07
CA TRP A 114 -2.68 4.50 -9.59
C TRP A 114 -2.16 3.71 -10.79
N LEU A 115 -2.42 2.41 -10.80
CA LEU A 115 -2.01 1.47 -11.85
C LEU A 115 -0.50 1.43 -12.12
N LEU A 116 0.32 1.72 -11.10
CA LEU A 116 1.71 1.29 -11.15
C LEU A 116 1.78 -0.24 -11.11
N LYS A 117 2.57 -0.82 -12.01
CA LYS A 117 2.80 -2.26 -12.04
C LYS A 117 3.56 -2.68 -10.81
N VAL A 118 3.12 -3.77 -10.19
CA VAL A 118 3.77 -4.32 -9.03
C VAL A 118 3.95 -5.83 -9.14
N ARG A 119 5.03 -6.32 -8.52
CA ARG A 119 5.21 -7.70 -8.12
C ARG A 119 4.79 -7.83 -6.66
N VAL A 120 3.98 -8.83 -6.37
CA VAL A 120 3.47 -9.14 -5.04
C VAL A 120 4.16 -10.39 -4.55
N CYS A 121 5.03 -10.24 -3.56
CA CYS A 121 5.85 -11.31 -3.01
C CYS A 121 5.21 -11.82 -1.71
N PHE A 122 4.67 -13.03 -1.74
CA PHE A 122 4.00 -13.63 -0.58
C PHE A 122 5.01 -14.07 0.48
N ARG A 123 4.61 -14.01 1.75
CA ARG A 123 5.48 -14.29 2.90
C ARG A 123 4.84 -15.35 3.78
N ASP A 124 5.68 -16.21 4.35
CA ASP A 124 5.25 -17.21 5.31
C ASP A 124 4.73 -16.59 6.62
N GLY A 125 3.93 -17.38 7.34
CA GLY A 125 3.48 -17.05 8.69
C GLY A 125 2.40 -15.98 8.75
N GLY A 126 1.52 -15.92 7.74
CA GLY A 126 0.38 -15.00 7.70
C GLY A 126 0.77 -13.52 7.61
N ARG A 127 2.02 -13.22 7.25
CA ARG A 127 2.49 -11.84 7.05
C ARG A 127 1.90 -11.30 5.75
N ARG A 128 1.52 -10.01 5.75
CA ARG A 128 1.12 -9.33 4.51
C ARG A 128 2.19 -9.50 3.42
N PRO A 129 1.82 -9.67 2.14
CA PRO A 129 2.82 -9.73 1.08
C PRO A 129 3.60 -8.42 0.97
N LEU A 130 4.83 -8.52 0.48
CA LEU A 130 5.58 -7.36 0.01
C LEU A 130 5.10 -6.94 -1.36
N VAL A 131 5.12 -5.65 -1.61
CA VAL A 131 4.74 -5.04 -2.89
C VAL A 131 5.97 -4.34 -3.44
N GLU A 132 6.46 -4.82 -4.58
CA GLU A 132 7.60 -4.26 -5.28
C GLU A 132 7.14 -3.60 -6.56
N LEU A 133 7.48 -2.33 -6.75
CA LEU A 133 7.16 -1.61 -7.97
C LEU A 133 8.06 -2.02 -9.14
N GLU A 134 7.51 -2.00 -10.35
CA GLU A 134 8.31 -2.10 -11.56
C GLU A 134 9.39 -0.98 -11.55
N PRO A 135 10.66 -1.29 -11.88
CA PRO A 135 11.78 -0.35 -11.74
C PRO A 135 11.74 0.73 -12.83
N THR A 136 10.83 1.66 -12.66
CA THR A 136 10.62 2.84 -13.52
C THR A 136 11.23 4.09 -12.87
N ASP A 137 11.13 5.22 -13.57
CA ASP A 137 11.54 6.53 -13.05
C ASP A 137 10.46 7.20 -12.17
N HIS A 138 9.36 6.51 -11.89
CA HIS A 138 8.34 7.03 -10.98
C HIS A 138 8.96 7.24 -9.58
N PRO A 139 8.75 8.39 -8.89
CA PRO A 139 9.42 8.68 -7.64
C PRO A 139 9.24 7.61 -6.56
N LEU A 140 8.02 7.07 -6.38
CA LEU A 140 7.78 5.94 -5.47
C LEU A 140 8.64 4.70 -5.78
N ALA A 141 8.82 4.36 -7.07
CA ALA A 141 9.63 3.21 -7.48
C ALA A 141 11.15 3.48 -7.32
N LEU A 142 11.57 4.74 -7.52
CA LEU A 142 12.94 5.18 -7.23
C LEU A 142 13.21 5.07 -5.72
N GLU A 143 12.36 5.68 -4.90
CA GLU A 143 12.47 5.71 -3.44
C GLU A 143 12.49 4.30 -2.85
N GLN A 144 11.62 3.38 -3.30
CA GLN A 144 11.66 1.98 -2.86
C GLN A 144 13.03 1.33 -3.09
N ARG A 145 13.68 1.64 -4.22
CA ARG A 145 14.95 1.00 -4.61
C ARG A 145 16.17 1.68 -3.98
N THR A 146 16.17 3.00 -3.89
CA THR A 146 17.33 3.78 -3.45
C THR A 146 17.26 4.17 -1.98
N GLY A 147 16.11 3.99 -1.35
CA GLY A 147 15.80 4.49 -0.02
C GLY A 147 15.57 6.00 0.02
N VAL A 148 15.19 6.47 1.19
CA VAL A 148 14.86 7.87 1.50
C VAL A 148 15.52 8.34 2.80
N SER A 149 15.61 9.65 2.99
CA SER A 149 15.96 10.22 4.29
C SER A 149 14.79 10.11 5.28
N LEU A 150 15.07 10.23 6.57
CA LEU A 150 14.02 10.28 7.59
C LEU A 150 13.10 11.49 7.41
N ASP A 151 13.64 12.66 7.05
CA ASP A 151 12.84 13.85 6.76
C ASP A 151 11.83 13.60 5.63
N ARG A 152 12.26 12.86 4.59
CA ARG A 152 11.38 12.48 3.47
C ARG A 152 10.24 11.56 3.90
N VAL A 153 10.47 10.65 4.84
CA VAL A 153 9.40 9.82 5.45
C VAL A 153 8.36 10.72 6.12
N TRP A 154 8.80 11.73 6.88
CA TRP A 154 7.88 12.64 7.55
C TRP A 154 7.11 13.54 6.60
N GLU A 155 7.71 13.96 5.47
CA GLU A 155 6.97 14.68 4.44
C GLU A 155 5.77 13.85 3.94
N ILE A 156 5.99 12.54 3.71
CA ILE A 156 4.93 11.62 3.30
C ILE A 156 3.87 11.49 4.40
N VAL A 157 4.28 11.19 5.63
CA VAL A 157 3.37 10.93 6.75
C VAL A 157 2.51 12.15 7.11
N HIS A 158 3.10 13.35 7.15
CA HIS A 158 2.37 14.56 7.48
C HIS A 158 1.29 14.92 6.47
N LYS A 159 1.39 14.46 5.22
CA LYS A 159 0.33 14.66 4.24
C LYS A 159 -0.96 13.89 4.58
N TYR A 160 -0.87 12.89 5.45
CA TYR A 160 -1.98 12.02 5.86
C TYR A 160 -2.41 12.21 7.32
N LEU A 161 -1.63 12.93 8.12
CA LEU A 161 -2.03 13.30 9.47
C LEU A 161 -2.99 14.51 9.40
N PRO A 162 -4.13 14.48 10.11
CA PRO A 162 -4.94 15.68 10.26
C PRO A 162 -4.14 16.74 11.01
N ASN A 163 -4.11 17.97 10.46
CA ASN A 163 -3.64 19.16 11.17
C ASN A 163 -4.43 19.41 12.46
#